data_AF-A0A8S0WE36-F1
#
_entry.id   AF-A0A8S0WE36-F1
#
_cell.length_a   1.000
_cell.length_b   1.000
_cell.length_c   1.000
_cell.angle_alpha   90.00
_cell.angle_beta   90.00
_cell.angle_gamma   90.00
#
_symmetry.space_group_name_H-M   'P 1'
#
loop_
_entity.id
_entity.type
_entity.pdbx_description
1 polymer ?
#
loop_
_entity_poly.entity_id
_entity_poly.type
_entity_poly.pdbx_seq_one_letter_code
_entity_poly.pdbx_strand_id
1 'polypeptide(L)'
;MDKTDLETYQVQLSQVELALSDDPGNSELSSLRDELKELIALAQTAIAQAEAAASSKSEQTNNRKHSNFTPTHAWSAGDECLAKYSGDGAWYPARITSIGGAADNAVYSIVFKGYNTTELVKASEIKPLPPNYNSASTAPAAGKRKLTKVEEEEREKKKKKNEKKLEMKAAKSKEQTQKQATWQKFAKKSEKKGVHIAGVSGTSIFKTPDNPLGRVGVTGSGKGMTEVAGKSKHKFDQGVDDNI
;
A
#
# COMPACT_ATOMS: atom_id res chain seq x y z
N MET A 1 24.50 -3.65 -4.37
CA MET A 1 25.35 -4.18 -3.29
C MET A 1 26.31 -3.09 -2.95
N ASP A 2 26.17 -2.60 -1.73
CA ASP A 2 26.91 -1.46 -1.26
C ASP A 2 28.24 -1.96 -0.67
N LYS A 3 29.26 -1.09 -0.65
CA LYS A 3 30.60 -1.46 -0.17
C LYS A 3 30.59 -2.00 1.27
N THR A 4 29.65 -1.53 2.08
CA THR A 4 29.37 -1.97 3.44
C THR A 4 28.87 -3.42 3.52
N ASP A 5 28.09 -3.86 2.54
CA ASP A 5 27.59 -5.24 2.49
C ASP A 5 28.74 -6.20 2.22
N LEU A 6 29.63 -5.83 1.30
CA LEU A 6 30.84 -6.59 0.98
C LEU A 6 31.75 -6.76 2.21
N GLU A 7 31.98 -5.69 2.98
CA GLU A 7 32.75 -5.76 4.22
C GLU A 7 32.09 -6.69 5.25
N THR A 8 30.76 -6.66 5.34
CA THR A 8 30.00 -7.55 6.24
C THR A 8 30.18 -9.02 5.85
N TYR A 9 30.08 -9.36 4.56
CA TYR A 9 30.30 -10.73 4.08
C TYR A 9 31.73 -11.20 4.28
N GLN A 10 32.73 -10.32 4.14
CA GLN A 10 34.12 -10.65 4.45
C GLN A 10 34.33 -11.00 5.93
N VAL A 11 33.69 -10.25 6.83
CA VAL A 11 33.74 -10.55 8.27
C VAL A 11 33.07 -11.90 8.56
N GLN A 12 31.91 -12.18 7.97
CA GLN A 12 31.24 -13.47 8.10
C GLN A 12 32.10 -14.62 7.58
N LEU A 13 32.76 -14.45 6.43
CA LEU A 13 33.67 -15.45 5.87
C LEU A 13 34.83 -15.75 6.84
N SER A 14 35.45 -14.71 7.41
CA SER A 14 36.52 -14.86 8.40
C SER A 14 36.05 -15.63 9.64
N GLN A 15 34.84 -15.33 10.13
CA GLN A 15 34.25 -16.05 11.26
C GLN A 15 34.02 -17.54 10.94
N VAL A 16 33.55 -17.85 9.73
CA VAL A 16 33.34 -19.23 9.26
C VAL A 16 34.66 -19.96 9.07
N GLU A 17 35.70 -19.30 8.54
CA GLU A 17 37.05 -19.88 8.39
C GLU A 17 37.72 -20.14 9.74
N LEU A 18 37.47 -19.28 10.75
CA LEU A 18 37.92 -19.52 12.13
C LEU A 18 37.20 -20.74 12.73
N ALA A 19 35.88 -20.84 12.57
CA ALA A 19 35.11 -21.99 13.05
C ALA A 19 35.52 -23.30 12.34
N LEU A 20 35.87 -23.24 11.05
CA LEU A 20 36.43 -24.37 10.30
C LEU A 20 37.85 -24.75 10.75
N SER A 21 38.61 -23.79 11.29
CA SER A 21 39.94 -24.08 11.85
C SER A 21 39.82 -24.82 13.19
N ASP A 22 38.79 -24.50 13.97
CA ASP A 22 38.47 -25.19 15.23
C ASP A 22 37.82 -26.56 14.99
N ASP A 23 36.96 -26.70 13.97
CA ASP A 23 36.33 -27.97 13.56
C ASP A 23 36.42 -28.21 12.03
N PRO A 24 37.54 -28.78 11.55
CA PRO A 24 37.75 -29.06 10.12
C PRO A 24 36.82 -30.14 9.54
N GLY A 25 36.08 -30.87 10.36
CA GLY A 25 35.21 -31.97 9.94
C GLY A 25 33.81 -31.54 9.52
N ASN A 26 33.45 -30.27 9.71
CA ASN A 26 32.10 -29.78 9.47
C ASN A 26 31.85 -29.43 7.99
N SER A 27 31.10 -30.30 7.31
CA SER A 27 30.70 -30.13 5.91
C SER A 27 29.84 -28.89 5.67
N GLU A 28 28.99 -28.52 6.63
CA GLU A 28 28.08 -27.37 6.51
C GLU A 28 28.85 -26.05 6.48
N LEU A 29 29.86 -25.91 7.36
CA LEU A 29 30.71 -24.72 7.38
C LEU A 29 31.58 -24.62 6.13
N SER A 30 32.00 -25.76 5.57
CA SER A 30 32.76 -25.79 4.31
C SER A 30 31.92 -25.32 3.14
N SER A 31 30.67 -25.79 3.04
CA SER A 31 29.70 -25.32 2.04
C SER A 31 29.40 -23.82 2.20
N LEU A 32 29.14 -23.37 3.43
CA LEU A 32 28.88 -21.95 3.71
C LEU A 32 30.07 -21.05 3.36
N ARG A 33 31.30 -21.50 3.61
CA ARG A 33 32.53 -20.79 3.20
C ARG A 33 32.54 -20.60 1.68
N ASP A 34 32.20 -21.63 0.92
CA ASP A 34 32.21 -21.58 -0.54
C ASP A 34 31.11 -20.67 -1.09
N GLU A 35 29.90 -20.75 -0.53
CA GLU A 35 28.81 -19.84 -0.87
C GLU A 35 29.16 -18.38 -0.56
N LEU A 36 29.76 -18.09 0.60
CA LEU A 36 30.20 -16.73 0.96
C LEU A 36 31.30 -16.22 0.03
N LYS A 37 32.24 -17.08 -0.39
CA LYS A 37 33.27 -16.72 -1.37
C LYS A 37 32.67 -16.36 -2.73
N GLU A 38 31.68 -17.13 -3.19
CA GLU A 38 30.97 -16.83 -4.44
C GLU A 38 30.18 -15.52 -4.34
N LEU A 39 29.47 -15.29 -3.23
CA LEU A 39 28.74 -14.04 -2.99
C LEU A 39 29.67 -12.82 -2.97
N ILE A 40 30.82 -12.91 -2.31
CA ILE A 40 31.82 -11.83 -2.29
C ILE A 40 32.36 -11.58 -3.71
N ALA A 41 32.66 -12.63 -4.48
CA ALA A 41 33.12 -12.48 -5.86
C ALA A 41 32.07 -11.80 -6.75
N LEU A 42 30.80 -12.20 -6.62
CA LEU A 42 29.69 -11.59 -7.36
C LEU A 42 29.49 -10.12 -6.94
N ALA A 43 29.58 -9.81 -5.65
CA ALA A 43 29.52 -8.44 -5.16
C ALA A 43 30.69 -7.57 -5.67
N GLN A 44 31.91 -8.10 -5.66
CA GLN A 44 33.10 -7.42 -6.21
C GLN A 44 32.96 -7.14 -7.71
N THR A 45 32.47 -8.11 -8.49
CA THR A 45 32.25 -7.91 -9.93
C THR A 45 31.15 -6.88 -10.20
N ALA A 46 30.07 -6.87 -9.43
CA ALA A 46 29.01 -5.86 -9.54
C ALA A 46 29.53 -4.44 -9.21
N ILE A 47 30.36 -4.30 -8.18
CA ILE A 47 30.99 -3.03 -7.81
C ILE A 47 31.95 -2.56 -8.91
N ALA A 48 32.82 -3.45 -9.40
CA ALA A 48 33.76 -3.12 -10.49
C ALA A 48 33.02 -2.75 -11.78
N GLN A 49 31.90 -3.40 -12.10
CA GLN A 49 31.04 -3.02 -13.24
C GLN A 49 30.39 -1.65 -13.02
N ALA A 50 29.95 -1.33 -11.81
CA ALA A 50 29.41 -0.02 -11.48
C ALA A 50 30.49 1.09 -11.58
N GLU A 51 31.71 0.83 -11.09
CA GLU A 51 32.84 1.77 -11.18
C GLU A 51 33.34 1.93 -12.63
N ALA A 52 33.42 0.85 -13.41
CA ALA A 52 33.77 0.92 -14.82
C ALA A 52 32.72 1.68 -15.65
N ALA A 53 31.43 1.51 -15.34
CA ALA A 53 30.34 2.27 -15.95
C ALA A 53 30.35 3.76 -15.54
N ALA A 54 30.87 4.08 -14.34
CA ALA A 54 31.08 5.46 -13.90
C ALA A 54 32.29 6.10 -14.61
N SER A 55 33.38 5.36 -14.83
CA SER A 55 34.61 5.89 -15.43
C SER A 55 34.59 5.95 -16.97
N SER A 56 33.76 5.16 -17.64
CA SER A 56 33.58 5.20 -19.11
C SER A 56 32.51 6.21 -19.59
N LYS A 57 31.92 6.99 -18.68
CA LYS A 57 31.02 8.10 -19.02
C LYS A 57 31.76 9.37 -19.50
N SER A 58 33.08 9.41 -19.38
CA SER A 58 33.92 10.58 -19.69
C SER A 58 34.35 10.69 -21.15
N GLU A 59 34.37 9.58 -21.92
CA GLU A 59 35.22 9.54 -23.12
C GLU A 59 34.57 8.84 -24.33
N GLN A 60 33.30 9.13 -24.68
CA GLN A 60 32.89 9.02 -26.09
C GLN A 60 31.66 9.85 -26.48
N THR A 61 31.97 11.01 -27.07
CA THR A 61 31.35 11.60 -28.27
C THR A 61 29.83 11.77 -28.33
N ASN A 62 29.44 13.03 -28.27
CA ASN A 62 28.55 13.72 -29.21
C ASN A 62 27.31 12.98 -29.74
N ASN A 63 26.17 13.65 -29.50
CA ASN A 63 24.89 13.51 -30.22
C ASN A 63 23.86 12.51 -29.67
N ARG A 64 23.41 12.76 -28.45
CA ARG A 64 21.98 12.70 -28.11
C ARG A 64 21.73 13.54 -26.86
N LYS A 65 20.97 14.63 -27.01
CA LYS A 65 20.44 15.42 -25.89
C LYS A 65 19.59 14.51 -25.00
N HIS A 66 20.19 13.93 -23.97
CA HIS A 66 19.49 13.43 -22.79
C HIS A 66 20.12 14.16 -21.62
N SER A 67 19.42 15.19 -21.17
CA SER A 67 19.73 15.87 -19.92
C SER A 67 19.81 14.83 -18.81
N ASN A 68 21.02 14.58 -18.31
CA ASN A 68 21.22 13.91 -17.03
C ASN A 68 20.46 14.72 -15.99
N PHE A 69 19.28 14.23 -15.59
CA PHE A 69 18.47 14.83 -14.56
C PHE A 69 19.07 14.36 -13.23
N THR A 70 19.98 15.14 -12.68
CA THR A 70 20.14 15.16 -11.22
C THR A 70 18.75 15.46 -10.65
N PRO A 71 18.19 14.65 -9.73
CA PRO A 71 16.93 15.01 -9.08
C PRO A 71 17.21 16.19 -8.14
N THR A 72 17.30 17.40 -8.70
CA THR A 72 17.39 18.64 -7.91
C THR A 72 16.04 19.02 -7.31
N HIS A 73 15.01 18.18 -7.49
CA HIS A 73 13.70 18.38 -6.91
C HIS A 73 13.45 17.33 -5.83
N ALA A 74 13.57 17.76 -4.58
CA ALA A 74 13.08 17.03 -3.44
C ALA A 74 11.55 17.10 -3.47
N TRP A 75 10.93 16.03 -3.96
CA TRP A 75 9.49 15.92 -4.07
C TRP A 75 8.82 15.86 -2.69
N SER A 76 7.65 16.48 -2.58
CA SER A 76 6.79 16.43 -1.40
C SER A 76 5.39 15.90 -1.74
N ALA A 77 4.72 15.36 -0.74
CA ALA A 77 3.31 14.98 -0.89
C ALA A 77 2.47 16.22 -1.22
N GLY A 78 1.75 16.15 -2.33
CA GLY A 78 0.94 17.22 -2.85
C GLY A 78 1.48 17.89 -4.11
N ASP A 79 2.75 17.68 -4.46
CA ASP A 79 3.40 18.30 -5.62
C ASP A 79 2.83 17.80 -6.95
N GLU A 80 2.84 18.68 -7.95
CA GLU A 80 2.43 18.35 -9.32
C GLU A 80 3.64 17.91 -10.14
N CYS A 81 3.50 16.79 -10.84
CA CYS A 81 4.57 16.19 -11.61
C CYS A 81 4.05 15.57 -12.91
N LEU A 82 4.96 15.22 -13.82
CA LEU A 82 4.69 14.30 -14.92
C LEU A 82 5.14 12.91 -14.50
N ALA A 83 4.24 11.95 -14.49
CA ALA A 83 4.55 10.55 -14.18
C ALA A 83 4.39 9.67 -15.42
N LYS A 84 5.22 8.64 -15.53
CA LYS A 84 5.10 7.63 -16.59
C LYS A 84 3.98 6.65 -16.25
N TYR A 85 3.01 6.45 -17.15
CA TYR A 85 1.95 5.46 -16.97
C TYR A 85 2.44 4.06 -17.35
N SER A 86 2.18 3.05 -16.53
CA SER A 86 2.62 1.67 -16.78
C SER A 86 1.99 1.03 -18.02
N GLY A 87 0.79 1.44 -18.42
CA GLY A 87 0.06 0.81 -19.53
C GLY A 87 0.64 1.12 -20.91
N ASP A 88 1.07 2.36 -21.15
CA ASP A 88 1.58 2.83 -22.45
C ASP A 88 2.99 3.41 -22.39
N GLY A 89 3.53 3.63 -21.19
CA GLY A 89 4.82 4.26 -20.97
C GLY A 89 4.87 5.75 -21.29
N ALA A 90 3.73 6.40 -21.53
CA ALA A 90 3.65 7.83 -21.81
C ALA A 90 3.62 8.67 -20.52
N TRP A 91 3.97 9.94 -20.64
CA TRP A 91 4.08 10.87 -19.51
C TRP A 91 2.79 11.67 -19.36
N TYR A 92 2.13 11.51 -18.22
CA TYR A 92 0.87 12.18 -17.91
C TYR A 92 0.99 13.04 -16.66
N PRO A 93 0.23 14.14 -16.57
CA PRO A 93 0.24 14.98 -15.39
C PRO A 93 -0.39 14.25 -14.21
N ALA A 94 0.31 14.26 -13.09
CA ALA A 94 -0.06 13.57 -11.88
C ALA A 94 0.23 14.43 -10.64
N ARG A 95 -0.30 14.00 -9.50
CA ARG A 95 -0.04 14.59 -8.20
C ARG A 95 0.51 13.54 -7.25
N ILE A 96 1.58 13.88 -6.52
CA ILE A 96 2.14 13.02 -5.49
C ILE A 96 1.20 13.00 -4.30
N THR A 97 0.81 11.80 -3.86
CA THR A 97 -0.08 11.60 -2.70
C THR A 97 0.69 11.20 -1.45
N SER A 98 1.72 10.37 -1.60
CA SER A 98 2.58 9.95 -0.51
C SER A 98 3.96 9.56 -1.04
N ILE A 99 4.96 9.65 -0.18
CA ILE A 99 6.35 9.26 -0.44
C ILE A 99 6.68 8.15 0.56
N GLY A 100 7.18 7.03 0.05
CA GLY A 100 7.60 5.89 0.84
C GLY A 100 8.96 5.36 0.38
N GLY A 101 9.44 4.31 1.04
CA GLY A 101 10.73 3.68 0.74
C GLY A 101 11.92 4.30 1.50
N ALA A 102 13.10 3.76 1.24
CA ALA A 102 14.37 4.27 1.78
C ALA A 102 14.82 5.52 1.01
N ALA A 103 15.69 6.35 1.59
CA ALA A 103 16.18 7.57 0.95
C ALA A 103 16.80 7.32 -0.43
N ASP A 104 17.53 6.20 -0.57
CA ASP A 104 18.17 5.78 -1.82
C ASP A 104 17.21 5.13 -2.82
N ASN A 105 16.05 4.65 -2.36
CA ASN A 105 15.05 3.95 -3.18
C ASN A 105 13.63 4.44 -2.87
N ALA A 106 13.43 5.76 -3.01
CA ALA A 106 12.14 6.38 -2.78
C ALA A 106 11.10 5.91 -3.81
N VAL A 107 9.95 5.48 -3.32
CA VAL A 107 8.77 5.08 -4.10
C VAL A 107 7.68 6.11 -3.86
N TYR A 108 7.11 6.62 -4.94
CA TYR A 108 6.10 7.67 -4.89
C TYR A 108 4.74 7.11 -5.27
N SER A 109 3.75 7.36 -4.42
CA SER A 109 2.35 7.09 -4.75
C SER A 109 1.78 8.31 -5.45
N ILE A 110 1.38 8.18 -6.72
CA ILE A 110 0.86 9.27 -7.54
C ILE A 110 -0.58 9.01 -8.01
N VAL A 111 -1.33 10.07 -8.26
CA VAL A 111 -2.65 10.00 -8.88
C VAL A 111 -2.64 10.87 -10.14
N PHE A 112 -2.98 10.31 -11.29
CA PHE A 112 -3.06 11.04 -12.55
C PHE A 112 -4.23 12.03 -12.56
N LYS A 113 -4.01 13.23 -13.13
CA LYS A 113 -5.07 14.23 -13.30
C LYS A 113 -6.18 13.65 -14.19
N GLY A 114 -7.41 13.64 -13.68
CA GLY A 114 -8.59 13.08 -14.38
C GLY A 114 -8.92 11.64 -14.00
N TYR A 115 -8.03 10.96 -13.26
CA TYR A 115 -8.24 9.61 -12.75
C TYR A 115 -8.23 9.64 -11.22
N ASN A 116 -8.80 8.61 -10.58
CA ASN A 116 -8.74 8.43 -9.13
C ASN A 116 -7.91 7.19 -8.73
N THR A 117 -7.16 6.65 -9.70
CA THR A 117 -6.30 5.48 -9.49
C THR A 117 -4.95 5.94 -8.95
N THR A 118 -4.49 5.29 -7.89
CA THR A 118 -3.15 5.47 -7.34
C THR A 118 -2.18 4.50 -7.99
N GLU A 119 -1.05 5.00 -8.48
CA GLU A 119 0.04 4.19 -9.05
C GLU A 119 1.33 4.42 -8.26
N LEU A 120 2.16 3.38 -8.16
CA LEU A 120 3.46 3.45 -7.51
C LEU A 120 4.52 3.60 -8.57
N VAL A 121 5.27 4.69 -8.52
CA VAL A 121 6.30 5.03 -9.50
C VAL A 121 7.62 5.34 -8.78
N LYS A 122 8.74 5.07 -9.45
CA LYS A 122 10.08 5.38 -8.92
C LYS A 122 10.49 6.82 -9.26
N ALA A 123 11.55 7.32 -8.62
CA ALA A 123 12.11 8.63 -8.93
C ALA A 123 12.43 8.82 -10.43
N SER A 124 12.87 7.76 -11.12
CA SER A 124 13.19 7.78 -12.55
C SER A 124 11.96 7.94 -13.46
N GLU A 125 10.77 7.69 -12.93
CA GLU A 125 9.49 7.70 -13.65
C GLU A 125 8.69 8.98 -13.36
N ILE A 126 9.29 9.94 -12.67
CA ILE A 126 8.70 11.24 -12.32
C ILE A 126 9.57 12.36 -12.86
N LYS A 127 8.93 13.39 -13.43
CA LYS A 127 9.57 14.61 -13.93
C LYS A 127 8.87 15.85 -13.38
N PRO A 128 9.59 16.96 -13.16
CA PRO A 128 8.98 18.24 -12.86
C PRO A 128 8.04 18.67 -13.97
N LEU A 129 6.90 19.20 -13.55
CA LEU A 129 5.96 19.81 -14.46
C LEU A 129 6.57 21.15 -14.94
N PRO A 130 6.70 21.38 -16.26
CA PRO A 130 7.26 22.64 -16.73
C PRO A 130 6.37 23.82 -16.31
N PRO A 131 6.94 25.03 -16.05
CA PRO A 131 6.17 26.20 -15.59
C PRO A 131 5.03 26.60 -16.54
N ASN A 132 5.18 26.29 -17.82
CA ASN A 132 4.20 26.56 -18.87
C ASN A 132 3.31 25.34 -19.20
N TYR A 133 3.33 24.30 -18.37
CA TYR A 133 2.47 23.14 -18.58
C TYR A 133 1.03 23.52 -18.28
N ASN A 134 0.28 23.75 -19.34
CA ASN A 134 -1.13 24.03 -19.21
C ASN A 134 -1.83 22.70 -18.87
N SER A 135 -2.14 22.47 -17.59
CA SER A 135 -2.97 21.33 -17.15
C SER A 135 -4.40 21.33 -17.74
N ALA A 136 -4.68 22.26 -18.66
CA ALA A 136 -5.88 22.39 -19.46
C ALA A 136 -5.82 21.66 -20.83
N SER A 137 -4.83 20.80 -21.10
CA SER A 137 -4.79 20.03 -22.36
C SER A 137 -5.43 18.64 -22.31
N THR A 138 -5.93 18.20 -21.14
CA THR A 138 -6.78 16.99 -20.99
C THR A 138 -8.13 17.27 -20.32
N ALA A 139 -8.48 18.55 -20.14
CA ALA A 139 -9.84 19.00 -19.92
C ALA A 139 -10.10 20.12 -20.95
N PRO A 140 -11.23 20.15 -21.68
CA PRO A 140 -11.44 21.16 -22.72
C PRO A 140 -11.25 22.56 -22.12
N ALA A 141 -10.27 23.27 -22.66
CA ALA A 141 -9.76 24.51 -22.11
C ALA A 141 -10.84 25.60 -22.08
N ALA A 142 -11.12 26.12 -20.89
CA ALA A 142 -11.70 27.43 -20.69
C ALA A 142 -10.67 28.51 -21.06
N GLY A 143 -10.51 28.74 -22.36
CA GLY A 143 -9.79 29.88 -22.93
C GLY A 143 -10.73 31.04 -23.15
N LYS A 144 -10.60 32.07 -22.30
CA LYS A 144 -11.14 33.45 -22.38
C LYS A 144 -11.88 33.81 -23.68
N ARG A 145 -13.20 33.60 -23.72
CA ARG A 145 -14.17 34.39 -24.52
C ARG A 145 -15.39 34.64 -23.63
N LYS A 146 -16.02 35.79 -23.84
CA LYS A 146 -16.95 36.45 -22.89
C LYS A 146 -17.92 35.49 -22.19
N LEU A 147 -17.95 35.60 -20.87
CA LEU A 147 -18.82 34.89 -19.92
C LEU A 147 -20.28 34.94 -20.38
N THR A 148 -20.86 33.77 -20.70
CA THR A 148 -22.30 33.64 -20.91
C THR A 148 -22.96 33.07 -19.65
N LYS A 149 -24.06 33.72 -19.26
CA LYS A 149 -24.90 33.51 -18.05
C LYS A 149 -25.41 32.06 -17.83
N VAL A 150 -25.16 31.16 -18.78
CA VAL A 150 -25.62 29.76 -18.77
C VAL A 150 -24.62 28.82 -18.09
N GLU A 151 -23.32 29.15 -18.08
CA GLU A 151 -22.27 28.28 -17.50
C GLU A 151 -22.13 28.43 -15.97
N GLU A 152 -22.57 29.57 -15.43
CA GLU A 152 -22.56 29.86 -13.98
C GLU A 152 -23.63 29.01 -13.26
N GLU A 153 -24.81 28.86 -13.87
CA GLU A 153 -25.93 28.08 -13.32
C GLU A 153 -25.63 26.56 -13.26
N GLU A 154 -24.81 26.04 -14.17
CA GLU A 154 -24.42 24.62 -14.19
C GLU A 154 -23.35 24.30 -13.14
N ARG A 155 -22.44 25.26 -12.88
CA ARG A 155 -21.41 25.17 -11.83
C ARG A 155 -22.03 25.27 -10.43
N GLU A 156 -23.08 26.08 -10.26
CA GLU A 156 -23.86 26.13 -9.02
C GLU A 156 -24.66 24.84 -8.78
N LYS A 157 -25.29 24.27 -9.82
CA LYS A 157 -26.01 22.98 -9.70
C LYS A 157 -25.07 21.83 -9.30
N LYS A 158 -23.81 21.83 -9.77
CA LYS A 158 -22.81 20.80 -9.43
C LYS A 158 -22.21 20.97 -8.03
N LYS A 159 -21.99 22.20 -7.55
CA LYS A 159 -21.60 22.48 -6.16
C LYS A 159 -22.72 22.12 -5.19
N LYS A 160 -23.95 22.51 -5.49
CA LYS A 160 -25.15 22.18 -4.69
C LYS A 160 -25.42 20.68 -4.60
N LYS A 161 -25.11 19.91 -5.66
CA LYS A 161 -25.22 18.44 -5.65
C LYS A 161 -24.13 17.76 -4.79
N ASN A 162 -22.91 18.31 -4.75
CA ASN A 162 -21.82 17.75 -3.95
C ASN A 162 -21.96 18.12 -2.46
N GLU A 163 -22.41 19.34 -2.18
CA GLU A 163 -22.71 19.83 -0.83
C GLU A 163 -23.89 19.06 -0.20
N LYS A 164 -25.00 18.87 -0.95
CA LYS A 164 -26.14 18.05 -0.50
C LYS A 164 -25.76 16.59 -0.24
N LYS A 165 -24.76 16.05 -0.95
CA LYS A 165 -24.25 14.69 -0.73
C LYS A 165 -23.37 14.59 0.52
N LEU A 166 -22.57 15.63 0.81
CA LEU A 166 -21.78 15.73 2.03
C LEU A 166 -22.69 15.89 3.26
N GLU A 167 -23.75 16.69 3.15
CA GLU A 167 -24.71 16.92 4.24
C GLU A 167 -25.53 15.67 4.55
N MET A 168 -25.99 14.92 3.53
CA MET A 168 -26.63 13.61 3.77
C MET A 168 -25.68 12.59 4.42
N LYS A 169 -24.40 12.59 4.05
CA LYS A 169 -23.40 11.70 4.66
C LYS A 169 -23.11 12.10 6.11
N ALA A 170 -23.04 13.41 6.40
CA ALA A 170 -22.86 13.93 7.74
C ALA A 170 -24.10 13.65 8.63
N ALA A 171 -25.31 13.80 8.10
CA ALA A 171 -26.55 13.46 8.82
C ALA A 171 -26.63 11.97 9.15
N LYS A 172 -26.29 11.11 8.18
CA LYS A 172 -26.24 9.65 8.40
C LYS A 172 -25.16 9.25 9.42
N SER A 173 -24.01 9.94 9.42
CA SER A 173 -22.96 9.74 10.43
C SER A 173 -23.41 10.16 11.82
N LYS A 174 -24.12 11.30 11.95
CA LYS A 174 -24.68 11.76 13.23
C LYS A 174 -25.72 10.77 13.78
N GLU A 175 -26.60 10.27 12.92
CA GLU A 175 -27.60 9.26 13.31
C GLU A 175 -26.93 7.96 13.79
N GLN A 176 -25.85 7.52 13.15
CA GLN A 176 -25.09 6.35 13.62
C GLN A 176 -24.43 6.60 14.99
N THR A 177 -23.83 7.77 15.21
CA THR A 177 -23.25 8.11 16.52
C THR A 177 -24.30 8.19 17.62
N GLN A 178 -25.51 8.68 17.32
CA GLN A 178 -26.63 8.70 18.28
C GLN A 178 -27.13 7.29 18.60
N LYS A 179 -27.22 6.40 17.61
CA LYS A 179 -27.54 4.99 17.82
C LYS A 179 -26.49 4.30 18.70
N GLN A 180 -25.20 4.52 18.44
CA GLN A 180 -24.13 4.00 19.28
C GLN A 180 -24.20 4.56 20.71
N ALA A 181 -24.41 5.87 20.89
CA ALA A 181 -24.57 6.47 22.20
C ALA A 181 -25.79 5.92 22.96
N THR A 182 -26.88 5.62 22.25
CA THR A 182 -28.09 5.01 22.84
C THR A 182 -27.82 3.56 23.28
N TRP A 183 -27.09 2.78 22.48
CA TRP A 183 -26.63 1.43 22.84
C TRP A 183 -25.68 1.45 24.04
N GLN A 184 -24.74 2.40 24.09
CA GLN A 184 -23.85 2.58 25.23
C GLN A 184 -24.61 2.94 26.52
N LYS A 185 -25.65 3.78 26.42
CA LYS A 185 -26.54 4.09 27.57
C LYS A 185 -27.33 2.87 28.02
N PHE A 186 -27.78 2.01 27.10
CA PHE A 186 -28.45 0.75 27.44
C PHE A 186 -27.50 -0.22 28.15
N ALA A 187 -26.28 -0.40 27.65
CA ALA A 187 -25.24 -1.22 28.26
C ALA A 187 -24.86 -0.75 29.69
N LYS A 188 -24.65 0.56 29.89
CA LYS A 188 -24.37 1.10 31.23
C LYS A 188 -25.54 0.93 32.20
N LYS A 189 -26.78 0.98 31.70
CA LYS A 189 -27.99 0.77 32.52
C LYS A 189 -28.17 -0.69 32.93
N SER A 190 -27.77 -1.66 32.09
CA SER A 190 -27.78 -3.08 32.46
C SER A 190 -26.70 -3.42 33.48
N GLU A 191 -25.53 -2.81 33.39
CA GLU A 191 -24.44 -2.98 34.37
C GLU A 191 -24.85 -2.48 35.76
N LYS A 192 -25.52 -1.32 35.84
CA LYS A 192 -26.07 -0.79 37.11
C LYS A 192 -27.21 -1.64 37.69
N LYS A 193 -27.86 -2.48 36.88
CA LYS A 193 -28.88 -3.46 37.32
C LYS A 193 -28.31 -4.86 37.56
N GLY A 194 -26.99 -5.06 37.44
CA GLY A 194 -26.33 -6.36 37.67
C GLY A 194 -26.60 -7.41 36.59
N VAL A 195 -27.13 -7.01 35.42
CA VAL A 195 -27.39 -7.92 34.30
C VAL A 195 -26.22 -7.83 33.33
N HIS A 196 -25.38 -8.87 33.31
CA HIS A 196 -24.22 -8.95 32.42
C HIS A 196 -24.66 -9.28 30.98
N ILE A 197 -24.45 -8.34 30.06
CA ILE A 197 -24.67 -8.55 28.61
C ILE A 197 -23.42 -9.17 28.01
N ALA A 198 -23.57 -10.38 27.44
CA ALA A 198 -22.49 -11.10 26.77
C ALA A 198 -21.87 -10.25 25.65
N GLY A 199 -20.55 -10.08 25.68
CA GLY A 199 -19.76 -9.34 24.67
C GLY A 199 -19.34 -7.93 25.05
N VAL A 200 -19.92 -7.29 26.08
CA VAL A 200 -19.56 -5.91 26.48
C VAL A 200 -18.46 -5.85 27.55
N SER A 201 -18.41 -6.80 28.48
CA SER A 201 -17.48 -6.76 29.63
C SER A 201 -16.09 -7.33 29.36
N GLY A 202 -15.77 -7.75 28.13
CA GLY A 202 -14.43 -8.26 27.75
C GLY A 202 -13.98 -9.56 28.44
N THR A 203 -14.71 -10.03 29.45
CA THR A 203 -14.56 -11.35 30.05
C THR A 203 -15.15 -12.39 29.10
N SER A 204 -14.30 -12.96 28.25
CA SER A 204 -14.64 -14.12 27.44
C SER A 204 -15.16 -15.23 28.35
N ILE A 205 -16.28 -15.86 27.97
CA ILE A 205 -16.85 -17.04 28.64
C ILE A 205 -15.86 -18.24 28.59
N PHE A 206 -14.81 -18.12 27.77
CA PHE A 206 -13.71 -19.09 27.64
C PHE A 206 -12.39 -18.61 28.28
N LYS A 207 -12.38 -17.50 29.04
CA LYS A 207 -11.17 -17.05 29.71
C LYS A 207 -10.81 -18.03 30.83
N THR A 208 -9.64 -18.63 30.73
CA THR A 208 -9.12 -19.58 31.73
C THR A 208 -8.97 -18.85 33.08
N PRO A 209 -9.57 -19.37 34.16
CA PRO A 209 -9.37 -18.79 35.49
C PRO A 209 -7.91 -18.97 35.94
N ASP A 210 -7.36 -18.00 36.68
CA ASP A 210 -5.96 -18.01 37.19
C ASP A 210 -5.68 -19.11 38.25
N ASN A 211 -6.64 -20.02 38.49
CA ASN A 211 -6.44 -21.17 39.36
C ASN A 211 -5.84 -22.33 38.52
N PRO A 212 -4.65 -22.87 38.87
CA PRO A 212 -3.98 -23.91 38.09
C PRO A 212 -4.74 -25.27 38.02
N LEU A 213 -5.85 -25.43 38.73
CA LEU A 213 -6.78 -26.57 38.58
C LEU A 213 -8.13 -26.20 37.93
N GLY A 214 -8.29 -24.98 37.43
CA GLY A 214 -9.55 -24.50 36.86
C GLY A 214 -9.84 -25.09 35.48
N ARG A 215 -10.68 -26.13 35.42
CA ARG A 215 -11.20 -26.64 34.14
C ARG A 215 -12.16 -25.63 33.50
N VAL A 216 -11.84 -25.19 32.29
CA VAL A 216 -12.80 -24.53 31.38
C VAL A 216 -13.55 -25.61 30.59
N GLY A 217 -14.85 -25.68 30.81
CA GLY A 217 -15.75 -26.57 30.08
C GLY A 217 -17.18 -26.15 30.33
N VAL A 218 -17.99 -26.10 29.28
CA VAL A 218 -19.45 -25.96 29.37
C VAL A 218 -20.00 -27.25 29.96
N THR A 219 -19.83 -27.45 31.27
CA THR A 219 -20.47 -28.56 31.98
C THR A 219 -21.83 -28.08 32.45
N GLY A 220 -22.85 -28.21 31.60
CA GLY A 220 -24.21 -27.90 32.05
C GLY A 220 -25.33 -27.90 31.00
N SER A 221 -25.03 -27.92 29.69
CA SER A 221 -26.09 -28.04 28.69
C SER A 221 -25.78 -29.23 27.79
N GLY A 222 -26.48 -30.35 28.03
CA GLY A 222 -26.35 -31.61 27.30
C GLY A 222 -26.86 -31.55 25.85
N LYS A 223 -26.57 -30.47 25.12
CA LYS A 223 -26.81 -30.33 23.70
C LYS A 223 -25.45 -30.30 23.00
N GLY A 224 -25.15 -31.37 22.27
CA GLY A 224 -23.98 -31.41 21.39
C GLY A 224 -24.01 -30.28 20.36
N MET A 225 -22.85 -29.96 19.79
CA MET A 225 -22.67 -29.00 18.70
C MET A 225 -23.71 -29.27 17.61
N THR A 226 -24.57 -28.31 17.29
CA THR A 226 -25.55 -28.47 16.20
C THR A 226 -24.79 -28.55 14.88
N GLU A 227 -24.94 -29.65 14.14
CA GLU A 227 -24.35 -29.79 12.81
C GLU A 227 -24.90 -28.71 11.88
N VAL A 228 -23.98 -27.99 11.24
CA VAL A 228 -24.31 -26.96 10.25
C VAL A 228 -24.82 -27.67 9.01
N ALA A 229 -26.13 -27.58 8.74
CA ALA A 229 -26.72 -28.08 7.51
C ALA A 229 -26.03 -27.42 6.30
N GLY A 230 -25.37 -28.23 5.47
CA GLY A 230 -24.74 -27.78 4.24
C GLY A 230 -25.77 -27.13 3.31
N LYS A 231 -25.44 -25.94 2.78
CA LYS A 231 -26.27 -25.24 1.78
C LYS A 231 -26.53 -26.16 0.59
N SER A 232 -27.77 -26.60 0.40
CA SER A 232 -28.18 -27.28 -0.84
C SER A 232 -28.20 -26.26 -2.00
N LYS A 233 -27.66 -26.67 -3.16
CA LYS A 233 -27.76 -25.89 -4.39
C LYS A 233 -29.22 -25.95 -4.89
N HIS A 234 -29.78 -24.79 -5.24
CA HIS A 234 -31.08 -24.71 -5.87
C HIS A 234 -31.06 -25.44 -7.22
N LYS A 235 -31.88 -26.48 -7.37
CA LYS A 235 -32.21 -27.06 -8.69
C LYS A 235 -33.33 -26.21 -9.28
N PHE A 236 -33.04 -25.55 -10.39
CA PHE A 236 -34.03 -24.86 -11.20
C PHE A 236 -34.65 -25.91 -12.12
N ASP A 237 -35.93 -26.20 -11.94
CA ASP A 237 -36.68 -27.01 -12.89
C ASP A 237 -36.98 -26.12 -14.09
N GLN A 238 -36.38 -26.42 -15.24
CA GLN A 238 -36.78 -25.81 -16.50
C GLN A 238 -38.09 -26.47 -16.91
N GLY A 239 -39.19 -25.96 -16.36
CA GLY A 239 -40.51 -26.17 -16.94
C GLY A 239 -40.47 -25.66 -18.36
N VAL A 240 -40.51 -26.60 -19.29
CA VAL A 240 -40.66 -26.39 -20.72
C VAL A 240 -41.95 -25.60 -20.93
N ASP A 241 -41.81 -24.36 -21.41
CA ASP A 241 -42.87 -23.65 -22.11
C ASP A 241 -43.25 -24.45 -23.36
N ASP A 242 -44.20 -25.38 -23.22
CA ASP A 242 -44.91 -25.94 -24.36
C ASP A 242 -46.25 -25.20 -24.55
N ASN A 243 -46.26 -24.49 -25.66
CA ASN A 243 -47.37 -23.80 -26.30
C ASN A 243 -48.50 -24.79 -26.66
N ILE A 244 -49.72 -24.55 -26.18
CA ILE A 244 -51.02 -24.68 -26.87
C ILE A 244 -52.15 -24.12 -26.00
#